data_AF-A0A9E5HM28-F1
#
_entry.id   AF-A0A9E5HM28-F1
#
_cell.length_a   1.000
_cell.length_b   1.000
_cell.length_c   1.000
_cell.angle_alpha   90.00
_cell.angle_beta   90.00
_cell.angle_gamma   90.00
#
_symmetry.space_group_name_H-M   'P 1'
#
loop_
_entity.id
_entity.type
_entity.pdbx_description
1 polymer ?
#
loop_
_entity_poly.entity_id
_entity_poly.type
_entity_poly.pdbx_seq_one_letter_code
_entity_poly.pdbx_strand_id
1 'polypeptide(L)'
;AFEGAQISSGQRAAPGAIERIEIDPVTKEPRFRVIGSDIWSDEEGFAEATAASGITGICGSGIIEAVAELRIAGLMDENGLIGSAEATGTTRSIPEGRTHSYLVYDGTADGGPRITVTQGDIRAIQLAKSALYAGARLLMDEMNVDRVDRVVLAGAFGAHISSKHAMVLGMIPDVPLDKVFSAGNAAGTGARIALCNVGSRREIERVVGEITKVETAIEPKFQDHFVAANAIPHKTDPFPELRSIVTLPNPNFNAGGGDAEAGGRRRRRRAS
;
A
#
# COMPACT_ATOMS: atom_id res chain seq x y z
N ALA A 1 8.84 -1.77 6.13
CA ALA A 1 7.64 -0.91 5.91
C ALA A 1 6.41 -1.38 6.69
N PHE A 2 5.88 -2.58 6.43
CA PHE A 2 4.54 -2.98 6.92
C PHE A 2 4.36 -3.19 8.42
N GLU A 3 5.43 -3.21 9.21
CA GLU A 3 5.37 -3.30 10.68
C GLU A 3 5.57 -1.93 11.36
N GLY A 4 5.50 -0.83 10.61
CA GLY A 4 5.65 0.54 11.11
C GLY A 4 7.09 0.99 11.36
N ALA A 5 8.07 0.09 11.46
CA ALA A 5 9.45 0.40 11.85
C ALA A 5 10.28 1.25 10.86
N GLN A 6 9.79 1.49 9.64
CA GLN A 6 10.46 2.30 8.61
C GLN A 6 9.55 3.40 8.07
N ILE A 7 8.48 3.73 8.80
CA ILE A 7 7.50 4.74 8.42
C ILE A 7 7.64 5.92 9.38
N SER A 8 7.61 7.14 8.84
CA SER A 8 7.86 8.40 9.56
C SER A 8 7.00 8.54 10.82
N SER A 9 5.69 8.35 10.68
CA SER A 9 4.70 8.37 11.77
C SER A 9 4.36 6.96 12.27
N GLY A 10 5.17 5.96 11.90
CA GLY A 10 4.89 4.55 12.07
C GLY A 10 5.02 4.06 13.49
N GLN A 11 4.09 3.21 13.92
CA GLN A 11 4.16 2.51 15.19
C GLN A 11 3.62 1.07 15.09
N ARG A 12 3.84 0.29 16.16
CA ARG A 12 3.20 -1.01 16.31
C ARG A 12 1.69 -0.85 16.50
N ALA A 13 0.94 -1.88 16.12
CA ALA A 13 -0.50 -1.94 16.37
C ALA A 13 -0.77 -1.98 17.88
N ALA A 14 -1.32 -0.87 18.41
CA ALA A 14 -1.68 -0.65 19.79
C ALA A 14 -2.80 0.40 19.86
N PRO A 15 -3.59 0.48 20.96
CA PRO A 15 -4.62 1.50 21.11
C PRO A 15 -4.12 2.91 20.79
N GLY A 16 -4.92 3.67 20.03
CA GLY A 16 -4.54 5.02 19.55
C GLY A 16 -3.73 5.06 18.25
N ALA A 17 -3.26 3.92 17.74
CA ALA A 17 -2.69 3.84 16.39
C ALA A 17 -3.79 3.94 15.34
N ILE A 18 -3.63 4.78 14.33
CA ILE A 18 -4.49 4.79 13.15
C ILE A 18 -4.35 3.46 12.42
N GLU A 19 -5.46 2.73 12.27
CA GLU A 19 -5.52 1.43 11.59
C GLU A 19 -6.34 1.42 10.31
N ARG A 20 -7.24 2.38 10.15
CA ARG A 20 -8.09 2.54 8.97
C ARG A 20 -8.09 3.99 8.52
N ILE A 21 -7.99 4.22 7.21
CA ILE A 21 -8.01 5.55 6.61
C ILE A 21 -8.88 5.48 5.36
N GLU A 22 -9.70 6.50 5.15
CA GLU A 22 -10.40 6.77 3.90
C GLU A 22 -10.20 8.24 3.52
N ILE A 23 -10.00 8.51 2.23
CA ILE A 23 -9.85 9.88 1.74
C ILE A 23 -10.97 10.16 0.75
N ASP A 24 -11.76 11.21 1.02
CA ASP A 24 -12.80 11.63 0.10
C ASP A 24 -12.17 12.09 -1.23
N PRO A 25 -12.54 11.48 -2.37
CA PRO A 25 -11.91 11.77 -3.66
C PRO A 25 -12.28 13.16 -4.21
N VAL A 26 -13.26 13.85 -3.64
CA VAL A 26 -13.69 15.20 -4.01
C VAL A 26 -13.05 16.23 -3.08
N THR A 27 -13.29 16.12 -1.78
CA THR A 27 -12.82 17.13 -0.80
C THR A 27 -11.35 16.93 -0.45
N LYS A 28 -10.81 15.73 -0.68
CA LYS A 28 -9.46 15.30 -0.28
C LYS A 28 -9.25 15.30 1.23
N GLU A 29 -10.33 15.33 2.01
CA GLU A 29 -10.26 15.24 3.46
C GLU A 29 -10.14 13.78 3.89
N PRO A 30 -9.22 13.46 4.82
CA PRO A 30 -9.09 12.14 5.38
C PRO A 30 -10.06 11.97 6.55
N ARG A 31 -10.61 10.77 6.68
CA ARG A 31 -11.16 10.26 7.93
C ARG A 31 -10.44 8.99 8.32
N PHE A 32 -10.36 8.71 9.63
CA PHE A 32 -9.62 7.57 10.12
C PHE A 32 -10.25 6.94 11.36
N ARG A 33 -9.87 5.68 11.63
CA ARG A 33 -10.14 5.00 12.91
C ARG A 33 -8.84 4.58 13.55
N VAL A 34 -8.86 4.55 14.87
CA VAL A 34 -7.74 4.09 15.68
C VAL A 34 -8.07 2.77 16.35
N ILE A 35 -7.05 1.96 16.60
CA ILE A 35 -7.20 0.72 17.36
C ILE A 35 -7.85 1.04 18.70
N GLY A 36 -8.93 0.32 19.03
CA GLY A 36 -9.71 0.53 20.24
C GLY A 36 -10.94 1.41 20.07
N SER A 37 -11.20 1.96 18.88
CA SER A 37 -12.43 2.70 18.56
C SER A 37 -12.97 2.32 17.17
N ASP A 38 -14.26 1.98 17.11
CA ASP A 38 -14.96 1.73 15.84
C ASP A 38 -15.55 2.99 15.20
N ILE A 39 -15.50 4.12 15.91
CA ILE A 39 -16.04 5.42 15.48
C ILE A 39 -15.04 6.11 14.55
N TRP A 40 -15.50 6.69 13.44
CA TRP A 40 -14.64 7.47 12.55
C TRP A 40 -14.32 8.86 13.11
N SER A 41 -13.16 9.40 12.71
CA SER A 41 -12.67 10.70 13.20
C SER A 41 -13.58 11.90 12.91
N ASP A 42 -14.49 11.77 11.93
CA ASP A 42 -15.49 12.76 11.53
C ASP A 42 -16.87 12.52 12.15
N GLU A 43 -17.04 11.47 12.95
CA GLU A 43 -18.29 11.11 13.62
C GLU A 43 -18.35 11.64 15.06
N GLU A 44 -19.57 11.90 15.54
CA GLU A 44 -19.83 12.30 16.92
C GLU A 44 -19.41 11.19 17.90
N GLY A 45 -18.79 11.55 19.03
CA GLY A 45 -18.32 10.60 20.04
C GLY A 45 -16.88 10.12 19.83
N PHE A 46 -16.21 10.49 18.73
CA PHE A 46 -14.83 10.07 18.46
C PHE A 46 -13.84 10.60 19.50
N ALA A 47 -13.98 11.87 19.90
CA ALA A 47 -13.12 12.50 20.88
C ALA A 47 -13.22 11.79 22.25
N GLU A 48 -14.44 11.44 22.66
CA GLU A 48 -14.71 10.71 23.90
C GLU A 48 -14.18 9.27 23.83
N ALA A 49 -14.41 8.58 22.72
CA ALA A 49 -13.95 7.21 22.51
C ALA A 49 -12.41 7.10 22.49
N THR A 50 -11.73 8.15 22.05
CA THR A 50 -10.26 8.20 21.97
C THR A 50 -9.59 8.98 23.11
N ALA A 51 -10.35 9.54 24.05
CA ALA A 51 -9.80 10.35 25.15
C ALA A 51 -8.74 9.62 25.99
N ALA A 52 -8.90 8.30 26.19
CA ALA A 52 -7.98 7.51 27.00
C ALA A 52 -6.70 7.07 26.24
N SER A 53 -6.82 6.74 24.95
CA SER A 53 -5.69 6.26 24.14
C SER A 53 -4.96 7.39 23.42
N GLY A 54 -5.65 8.49 23.16
CA GLY A 54 -5.24 9.52 22.20
C GLY A 54 -5.11 8.97 20.79
N ILE A 55 -4.51 9.79 19.93
CA ILE A 55 -4.05 9.42 18.59
C ILE A 55 -2.53 9.52 18.64
N THR A 56 -1.82 8.42 18.40
CA THR A 56 -0.38 8.35 18.72
C THR A 56 0.51 8.14 17.50
N GLY A 57 -0.05 7.66 16.38
CA GLY A 57 0.71 7.36 15.16
C GLY A 57 -0.10 6.51 14.18
N ILE A 58 0.57 5.93 13.18
CA ILE A 58 -0.05 5.06 12.18
C ILE A 58 0.52 3.64 12.27
N CYS A 59 -0.34 2.62 12.29
CA CYS A 59 0.12 1.23 12.28
C CYS A 59 0.28 0.70 10.84
N GLY A 60 0.72 -0.55 10.73
CA GLY A 60 0.96 -1.22 9.45
C GLY A 60 -0.23 -1.24 8.50
N SER A 61 -1.43 -1.59 8.99
CA SER A 61 -2.65 -1.54 8.17
C SER A 61 -2.99 -0.10 7.80
N GLY A 62 -2.87 0.84 8.73
CA GLY A 62 -3.15 2.26 8.51
C GLY A 62 -2.32 2.83 7.36
N ILE A 63 -1.01 2.61 7.33
CA ILE A 63 -0.15 3.18 6.26
C ILE A 63 -0.44 2.56 4.88
N ILE A 64 -0.84 1.28 4.85
CA ILE A 64 -1.25 0.60 3.62
C ILE A 64 -2.55 1.23 3.08
N GLU A 65 -3.55 1.43 3.95
CA GLU A 65 -4.78 2.11 3.55
C GLU A 65 -4.51 3.55 3.13
N ALA A 66 -3.65 4.28 3.86
CA ALA A 66 -3.30 5.66 3.51
C ALA A 66 -2.71 5.77 2.10
N VAL A 67 -1.71 4.95 1.77
CA VAL A 67 -1.07 5.00 0.44
C VAL A 67 -2.04 4.55 -0.66
N ALA A 68 -2.88 3.56 -0.39
CA ALA A 68 -3.92 3.12 -1.32
C ALA A 68 -4.96 4.24 -1.56
N GLU A 69 -5.40 4.91 -0.50
CA GLU A 69 -6.40 5.99 -0.58
C GLU A 69 -5.82 7.25 -1.21
N LEU A 70 -4.53 7.57 -1.02
CA LEU A 70 -3.85 8.61 -1.80
C LEU A 70 -3.90 8.33 -3.31
N ARG A 71 -3.74 7.07 -3.70
CA ARG A 71 -3.84 6.63 -5.10
C ARG A 71 -5.27 6.76 -5.62
N ILE A 72 -6.27 6.33 -4.83
CA ILE A 72 -7.70 6.38 -5.19
C ILE A 72 -8.18 7.82 -5.31
N ALA A 73 -7.81 8.67 -4.35
CA ALA A 73 -8.20 10.08 -4.33
C ALA A 73 -7.42 10.92 -5.36
N GLY A 74 -6.48 10.35 -6.12
CA GLY A 74 -5.70 11.08 -7.12
C GLY A 74 -4.73 12.11 -6.52
N LEU A 75 -4.33 11.91 -5.27
CA LEU A 75 -3.31 12.71 -4.57
C LEU A 75 -1.89 12.24 -4.89
N MET A 76 -1.79 11.00 -5.36
CA MET A 76 -0.54 10.33 -5.73
C MET A 76 -0.65 9.76 -7.15
N ASP A 77 0.40 9.92 -7.96
CA ASP A 77 0.48 9.32 -9.29
C ASP A 77 0.84 7.83 -9.25
N GLU A 78 0.83 7.17 -10.42
CA GLU A 78 1.18 5.75 -10.51
C GLU A 78 2.61 5.43 -10.05
N ASN A 79 3.54 6.39 -10.11
CA ASN A 79 4.94 6.20 -9.71
C ASN A 79 5.16 6.48 -8.22
N GLY A 80 4.10 6.81 -7.49
CA GLY A 80 4.13 7.09 -6.06
C GLY A 80 4.51 8.52 -5.71
N LEU A 81 4.48 9.48 -6.65
CA LEU A 81 4.78 10.89 -6.36
C LEU A 81 3.53 11.58 -5.81
N ILE A 82 3.65 12.26 -4.67
CA ILE A 82 2.57 13.11 -4.13
C ILE A 82 2.59 14.47 -4.85
N GLY A 83 1.42 14.90 -5.35
CA GLY A 83 1.26 16.20 -6.02
C GLY A 83 1.25 17.37 -5.05
N SER A 84 1.57 18.59 -5.50
CA SER A 84 1.51 19.80 -4.67
C SER A 84 0.08 20.15 -4.23
N ALA A 85 -0.05 21.10 -3.31
CA ALA A 85 -1.37 21.62 -2.91
C ALA A 85 -2.17 22.16 -4.10
N GLU A 86 -1.54 22.87 -5.05
CA GLU A 86 -2.24 23.35 -6.26
C GLU A 86 -2.66 22.20 -7.17
N ALA A 87 -1.79 21.22 -7.37
CA ALA A 87 -2.06 20.10 -8.27
C ALA A 87 -3.11 19.12 -7.73
N THR A 88 -3.17 18.99 -6.40
CA THR A 88 -4.10 18.07 -5.71
C THR A 88 -5.39 18.74 -5.27
N GLY A 89 -5.41 20.07 -5.18
CA GLY A 89 -6.55 20.85 -4.73
C GLY A 89 -6.75 20.84 -3.21
N THR A 90 -5.74 20.46 -2.42
CA THR A 90 -5.83 20.40 -0.96
C THR A 90 -4.60 20.99 -0.27
N THR A 91 -4.83 21.76 0.79
CA THR A 91 -3.77 22.30 1.66
C THR A 91 -3.10 21.25 2.52
N ARG A 92 -3.65 20.02 2.56
CA ARG A 92 -3.05 18.87 3.26
C ARG A 92 -1.84 18.31 2.55
N SER A 93 -1.66 18.61 1.25
CA SER A 93 -0.39 18.33 0.57
C SER A 93 0.63 19.41 0.93
N ILE A 94 1.53 19.08 1.84
CA ILE A 94 2.51 20.01 2.41
C ILE A 94 3.88 19.83 1.73
N PRO A 95 4.59 20.92 1.39
CA PRO A 95 5.95 20.83 0.87
C PRO A 95 6.91 20.20 1.87
N GLU A 96 7.73 19.26 1.40
CA GLU A 96 8.82 18.62 2.16
C GLU A 96 10.05 18.44 1.25
N GLY A 97 11.00 19.36 1.38
CA GLY A 97 12.18 19.42 0.52
C GLY A 97 11.80 19.65 -0.95
N ARG A 98 12.07 18.67 -1.81
CA ARG A 98 11.74 18.70 -3.25
C ARG A 98 10.44 17.96 -3.59
N THR A 99 9.75 17.45 -2.58
CA THR A 99 8.57 16.59 -2.69
C THR A 99 7.47 17.11 -1.78
N HIS A 100 6.40 16.35 -1.64
CA HIS A 100 5.30 16.69 -0.75
C HIS A 100 5.00 15.52 0.18
N SER A 101 4.31 15.83 1.27
CA SER A 101 3.75 14.89 2.23
C SER A 101 2.27 15.19 2.40
N TYR A 102 1.48 14.18 2.73
CA TYR A 102 0.05 14.36 2.98
C TYR A 102 -0.25 14.35 4.47
N LEU A 103 -0.91 15.40 4.97
CA LEU A 103 -1.29 15.55 6.37
C LEU A 103 -2.59 14.78 6.68
N VAL A 104 -2.46 13.70 7.45
CA VAL A 104 -3.60 12.89 7.91
C VAL A 104 -4.23 13.52 9.15
N TYR A 105 -3.40 13.82 10.17
CA TYR A 105 -3.87 14.35 11.45
C TYR A 105 -2.86 15.34 12.03
N ASP A 106 -3.35 16.42 12.66
CA ASP A 106 -2.53 17.41 13.36
C ASP A 106 -3.09 17.64 14.77
N GLY A 107 -2.47 16.99 15.76
CA GLY A 107 -2.79 17.18 17.18
C GLY A 107 -1.85 18.16 17.88
N THR A 108 -0.99 18.88 17.16
CA THR A 108 0.09 19.67 17.77
C THR A 108 -0.40 20.83 18.65
N ALA A 109 -1.59 21.36 18.38
CA ALA A 109 -2.22 22.39 19.19
C ALA A 109 -2.47 21.92 20.64
N ASP A 110 -2.74 20.64 20.83
CA ASP A 110 -3.02 20.01 22.13
C ASP A 110 -1.82 19.19 22.65
N GLY A 111 -0.62 19.40 22.09
CA GLY A 111 0.58 18.65 22.45
C GLY A 111 0.64 17.21 21.91
N GLY A 112 -0.29 16.85 21.01
CA GLY A 112 -0.34 15.57 20.32
C GLY A 112 0.57 15.51 19.08
N PRO A 113 0.59 14.35 18.38
CA PRO A 113 1.45 14.15 17.23
C PRO A 113 0.92 14.86 15.98
N ARG A 114 1.86 15.13 15.06
CA ARG A 114 1.56 15.46 13.66
C ARG A 114 1.79 14.23 12.81
N ILE A 115 0.74 13.68 12.21
CA ILE A 115 0.78 12.43 11.44
C ILE A 115 0.67 12.76 9.96
N THR A 116 1.75 12.46 9.24
CA THR A 116 1.85 12.64 7.80
C THR A 116 2.21 11.33 7.10
N VAL A 117 1.82 11.22 5.83
CA VAL A 117 2.36 10.23 4.90
C VAL A 117 3.37 10.92 4.02
N THR A 118 4.63 10.56 4.17
CA THR A 118 5.73 11.19 3.45
C THR A 118 6.04 10.49 2.13
N GLN A 119 6.77 11.19 1.27
CA GLN A 119 7.32 10.57 0.06
C GLN A 119 8.22 9.35 0.39
N GLY A 120 8.97 9.41 1.49
CA GLY A 120 9.81 8.29 1.96
C GLY A 120 8.97 7.06 2.36
N ASP A 121 7.84 7.29 3.02
CA ASP A 121 6.90 6.23 3.41
C ASP A 121 6.34 5.50 2.18
N ILE A 122 5.94 6.27 1.15
CA ILE A 122 5.49 5.69 -0.12
C ILE A 122 6.58 4.83 -0.74
N ARG A 123 7.83 5.28 -0.76
CA ARG A 123 8.95 4.48 -1.31
C ARG A 123 9.15 3.19 -0.52
N ALA A 124 9.04 3.23 0.80
CA ALA A 124 9.14 2.04 1.64
C ALA A 124 8.01 1.04 1.34
N ILE A 125 6.78 1.52 1.14
CA ILE A 125 5.63 0.68 0.74
C ILE A 125 5.83 0.11 -0.67
N GLN A 126 6.29 0.91 -1.63
CA GLN A 126 6.57 0.46 -3.00
C GLN A 126 7.59 -0.68 -3.02
N LEU A 127 8.70 -0.56 -2.31
CA LEU A 127 9.71 -1.63 -2.24
C LEU A 127 9.10 -2.93 -1.70
N ALA A 128 8.34 -2.82 -0.61
CA ALA A 128 7.80 -3.99 0.06
C ALA A 128 6.67 -4.66 -0.74
N LYS A 129 5.78 -3.89 -1.38
CA LYS A 129 4.72 -4.44 -2.23
C LYS A 129 5.26 -5.01 -3.54
N SER A 130 6.32 -4.41 -4.10
CA SER A 130 6.95 -4.90 -5.34
C SER A 130 7.56 -6.27 -5.13
N ALA A 131 8.18 -6.52 -3.97
CA ALA A 131 8.72 -7.83 -3.62
C ALA A 131 7.63 -8.91 -3.53
N LEU A 132 6.48 -8.59 -2.92
CA LEU A 132 5.36 -9.53 -2.79
C LEU A 132 4.75 -9.88 -4.15
N TYR A 133 4.45 -8.88 -4.97
CA TYR A 133 3.89 -9.11 -6.30
C TYR A 133 4.89 -9.83 -7.22
N ALA A 134 6.16 -9.42 -7.23
CA ALA A 134 7.19 -10.07 -8.05
C ALA A 134 7.40 -11.54 -7.67
N GLY A 135 7.38 -11.85 -6.37
CA GLY A 135 7.43 -13.23 -5.90
C GLY A 135 6.22 -14.05 -6.37
N ALA A 136 5.01 -13.50 -6.26
CA ALA A 136 3.81 -14.17 -6.74
C ALA A 136 3.83 -14.37 -8.26
N ARG A 137 4.19 -13.35 -9.04
CA ARG A 137 4.26 -13.42 -10.51
C ARG A 137 5.32 -14.40 -10.98
N LEU A 138 6.46 -14.49 -10.29
CA LEU A 138 7.50 -15.47 -10.59
C LEU A 138 6.99 -16.92 -10.41
N LEU A 139 6.25 -17.19 -9.33
CA LEU A 139 5.63 -18.50 -9.11
C LEU A 139 4.55 -18.80 -10.17
N MET A 140 3.79 -17.79 -10.57
CA MET A 140 2.81 -17.92 -11.65
C MET A 140 3.48 -18.24 -13.00
N ASP A 141 4.60 -17.59 -13.32
CA ASP A 141 5.40 -17.90 -14.51
C ASP A 141 5.92 -19.35 -14.48
N GLU A 142 6.45 -19.82 -13.35
CA GLU A 142 6.93 -21.20 -13.19
C GLU A 142 5.80 -22.23 -13.38
N MET A 143 4.61 -21.91 -12.86
CA MET A 143 3.41 -22.74 -13.03
C MET A 143 2.73 -22.57 -14.40
N ASN A 144 3.21 -21.66 -15.25
CA ASN A 144 2.60 -21.29 -16.52
C ASN A 144 1.12 -20.90 -16.40
N VAL A 145 0.79 -20.10 -15.39
CA VAL A 145 -0.56 -19.57 -15.16
C VAL A 145 -0.56 -18.04 -15.20
N ASP A 146 -1.64 -17.47 -15.72
CA ASP A 146 -1.82 -16.02 -15.74
C ASP A 146 -2.79 -15.51 -14.69
N ARG A 147 -3.56 -16.41 -14.07
CA ARG A 147 -4.58 -16.09 -13.06
C ARG A 147 -4.49 -17.04 -11.88
N VAL A 148 -4.91 -16.54 -10.72
CA VAL A 148 -5.08 -17.32 -9.50
C VAL A 148 -6.56 -17.38 -9.13
N ASP A 149 -7.03 -18.52 -8.64
CA ASP A 149 -8.43 -18.68 -8.22
C ASP A 149 -8.72 -18.02 -6.86
N ARG A 150 -7.68 -17.92 -6.02
CA ARG A 150 -7.79 -17.48 -4.63
C ARG A 150 -6.44 -17.00 -4.10
N VAL A 151 -6.48 -15.95 -3.28
CA VAL A 151 -5.31 -15.49 -2.50
C VAL A 151 -5.58 -15.69 -1.02
N VAL A 152 -4.60 -16.24 -0.29
CA VAL A 152 -4.66 -16.43 1.15
C VAL A 152 -3.50 -15.69 1.80
N LEU A 153 -3.82 -14.70 2.62
CA LEU A 153 -2.84 -13.89 3.35
C LEU A 153 -2.67 -14.44 4.76
N ALA A 154 -1.42 -14.76 5.14
CA ALA A 154 -1.07 -15.25 6.46
C ALA A 154 -0.11 -14.27 7.17
N GLY A 155 0.08 -14.49 8.47
CA GLY A 155 0.94 -13.67 9.33
C GLY A 155 0.22 -12.47 9.94
N ALA A 156 0.89 -11.78 10.86
CA ALA A 156 0.35 -10.59 11.54
C ALA A 156 -0.09 -9.51 10.54
N PHE A 157 0.64 -9.41 9.43
CA PHE A 157 0.32 -8.58 8.28
C PHE A 157 -1.02 -8.98 7.63
N GLY A 158 -1.18 -10.24 7.22
CA GLY A 158 -2.36 -10.70 6.50
C GLY A 158 -3.66 -10.74 7.31
N ALA A 159 -3.60 -10.59 8.64
CA ALA A 159 -4.75 -10.67 9.54
C ALA A 159 -5.68 -9.44 9.46
N HIS A 160 -5.14 -8.25 9.17
CA HIS A 160 -5.86 -6.98 9.38
C HIS A 160 -5.86 -6.05 8.16
N ILE A 161 -5.49 -6.57 6.98
CA ILE A 161 -5.40 -5.76 5.77
C ILE A 161 -6.65 -5.90 4.93
N SER A 162 -7.16 -4.75 4.47
CA SER A 162 -8.24 -4.69 3.49
C SER A 162 -7.78 -5.28 2.15
N SER A 163 -8.53 -6.28 1.67
CA SER A 163 -8.31 -6.89 0.35
C SER A 163 -8.36 -5.85 -0.78
N LYS A 164 -9.25 -4.85 -0.68
CA LYS A 164 -9.32 -3.72 -1.62
C LYS A 164 -8.01 -2.96 -1.64
N HIS A 165 -7.49 -2.55 -0.48
CA HIS A 165 -6.27 -1.74 -0.40
C HIS A 165 -5.02 -2.53 -0.83
N ALA A 166 -4.93 -3.81 -0.47
CA ALA A 166 -3.88 -4.70 -0.96
C ALA A 166 -3.89 -4.81 -2.50
N MET A 167 -5.07 -4.91 -3.10
CA MET A 167 -5.22 -4.95 -4.55
C MET A 167 -4.89 -3.61 -5.22
N VAL A 168 -5.37 -2.50 -4.67
CA VAL A 168 -5.08 -1.13 -5.17
C VAL A 168 -3.58 -0.84 -5.18
N LEU A 169 -2.87 -1.30 -4.15
CA LEU A 169 -1.42 -1.17 -4.08
C LEU A 169 -0.70 -2.14 -5.04
N GLY A 170 -1.37 -3.16 -5.57
CA GLY A 170 -0.74 -4.24 -6.33
C GLY A 170 0.21 -5.07 -5.47
N MET A 171 -0.21 -5.40 -4.24
CA MET A 171 0.55 -6.29 -3.34
C MET A 171 0.36 -7.76 -3.67
N ILE A 172 -0.79 -8.08 -4.29
CA ILE A 172 -1.25 -9.41 -4.61
C ILE A 172 -1.64 -9.46 -6.10
N PRO A 173 -1.60 -10.64 -6.74
CA PRO A 173 -2.14 -10.80 -8.10
C PRO A 173 -3.63 -10.44 -8.16
N ASP A 174 -4.07 -9.99 -9.33
CA ASP A 174 -5.46 -9.63 -9.56
C ASP A 174 -6.40 -10.84 -9.46
N VAL A 175 -7.40 -10.73 -8.59
CA VAL A 175 -8.37 -11.79 -8.26
C VAL A 175 -9.63 -11.12 -7.70
N PRO A 176 -10.83 -11.69 -7.86
CA PRO A 176 -12.03 -11.15 -7.22
C PRO A 176 -11.84 -10.97 -5.71
N LEU A 177 -12.27 -9.83 -5.16
CA LEU A 177 -11.99 -9.48 -3.76
C LEU A 177 -12.60 -10.46 -2.74
N ASP A 178 -13.72 -11.10 -3.09
CA ASP A 178 -14.36 -12.16 -2.29
C ASP A 178 -13.55 -13.47 -2.27
N LYS A 179 -12.48 -13.57 -3.08
CA LYS A 179 -11.51 -14.67 -3.10
C LYS A 179 -10.19 -14.33 -2.42
N VAL A 180 -10.12 -13.21 -1.70
CA VAL A 180 -8.98 -12.86 -0.86
C VAL A 180 -9.33 -13.15 0.60
N PHE A 181 -8.62 -14.11 1.20
CA PHE A 181 -8.90 -14.59 2.55
C PHE A 181 -7.72 -14.34 3.50
N SER A 182 -8.03 -14.16 4.78
CA SER A 182 -7.01 -14.16 5.82
C SER A 182 -6.95 -15.53 6.51
N ALA A 183 -5.74 -16.08 6.63
CA ALA A 183 -5.44 -17.26 7.44
C ALA A 183 -4.90 -16.93 8.83
N GLY A 184 -4.74 -15.63 9.17
CA GLY A 184 -4.16 -15.19 10.43
C GLY A 184 -2.79 -15.84 10.70
N ASN A 185 -2.57 -16.29 11.95
CA ASN A 185 -1.37 -17.03 12.32
C ASN A 185 -1.44 -18.51 11.85
N ALA A 186 -1.21 -18.71 10.56
CA ALA A 186 -1.20 -20.04 9.93
C ALA A 186 -0.13 -20.96 10.53
N ALA A 187 1.06 -20.44 10.85
CA ALA A 187 2.14 -21.20 11.46
C ALA A 187 1.76 -21.75 12.85
N GLY A 188 1.20 -20.90 13.71
CA GLY A 188 0.72 -21.32 15.04
C GLY A 188 -0.44 -22.31 14.96
N THR A 189 -1.36 -22.11 14.00
CA THR A 189 -2.46 -23.05 13.75
C THR A 189 -1.95 -24.41 13.28
N GLY A 190 -1.01 -24.44 12.33
CA GLY A 190 -0.35 -25.65 11.85
C GLY A 190 0.39 -26.40 12.96
N ALA A 191 1.11 -25.69 13.84
CA ALA A 191 1.78 -26.29 14.99
C ALA A 191 0.79 -27.00 15.94
N ARG A 192 -0.37 -26.38 16.22
CA ARG A 192 -1.43 -26.99 17.04
C ARG A 192 -2.02 -28.23 16.37
N ILE A 193 -2.26 -28.19 15.06
CA ILE A 193 -2.74 -29.35 14.29
C ILE A 193 -1.75 -30.50 14.38
N ALA A 194 -0.46 -30.24 14.14
CA ALA A 194 0.60 -31.23 14.22
C ALA A 194 0.78 -31.80 15.65
N LEU A 195 0.53 -30.99 16.69
CA LEU A 195 0.58 -31.42 18.09
C LEU A 195 -0.58 -32.37 18.43
N CYS A 196 -1.81 -32.03 18.01
CA CYS A 196 -3.03 -32.74 18.40
C CYS A 196 -3.39 -33.92 17.49
N ASN A 197 -2.82 -34.02 16.28
CA ASN A 197 -3.14 -35.08 15.32
C ASN A 197 -1.89 -35.68 14.67
N VAL A 198 -1.60 -36.95 15.00
CA VAL A 198 -0.45 -37.69 14.45
C VAL A 198 -0.58 -37.93 12.94
N GLY A 199 -1.80 -38.15 12.43
CA GLY A 199 -2.06 -38.30 11.00
C GLY A 199 -1.72 -37.01 10.24
N SER A 200 -2.23 -35.87 10.72
CA SER A 200 -1.91 -34.56 10.12
C SER A 200 -0.43 -34.22 10.21
N ARG A 201 0.27 -34.62 11.28
CA ARG A 201 1.72 -34.44 11.38
C ARG A 201 2.46 -35.17 10.25
N ARG A 202 2.12 -36.44 10.00
CA ARG A 202 2.71 -37.24 8.91
C ARG A 202 2.39 -36.64 7.54
N GLU A 203 1.19 -36.11 7.36
CA GLU A 203 0.81 -35.41 6.13
C GLU A 203 1.67 -34.17 5.91
N ILE A 204 1.86 -33.32 6.93
CA ILE A 204 2.73 -32.15 6.86
C ILE A 204 4.17 -32.55 6.51
N GLU A 205 4.72 -33.58 7.15
CA GLU A 205 6.06 -34.11 6.86
C GLU A 205 6.21 -34.53 5.39
N ARG A 206 5.20 -35.22 4.83
CA ARG A 206 5.17 -35.59 3.41
C ARG A 206 5.11 -34.36 2.51
N VAL A 207 4.17 -33.45 2.76
CA VAL A 207 3.95 -32.24 1.93
C VAL A 207 5.21 -31.37 1.88
N VAL A 208 5.94 -31.23 2.98
CA VAL A 208 7.21 -30.47 2.99
C VAL A 208 8.23 -31.03 2.00
N GLY A 209 8.26 -32.36 1.79
CA GLY A 209 9.13 -33.00 0.79
C GLY A 209 8.72 -32.75 -0.66
N GLU A 210 7.51 -32.25 -0.91
CA GLU A 210 6.98 -31.95 -2.25
C GLU A 210 7.16 -30.46 -2.63
N ILE A 211 7.59 -29.62 -1.68
CA ILE A 211 7.78 -28.18 -1.92
C ILE A 211 9.03 -27.96 -2.79
N THR A 212 8.82 -27.39 -3.97
CA THR A 212 9.91 -26.85 -4.78
C THR A 212 10.20 -25.42 -4.36
N LYS A 213 11.44 -25.15 -3.93
CA LYS A 213 11.89 -23.81 -3.58
C LYS A 213 12.37 -23.09 -4.85
N VAL A 214 11.77 -21.94 -5.14
CA VAL A 214 12.25 -20.99 -6.15
C VAL A 214 13.06 -19.91 -5.44
N GLU A 215 14.33 -19.72 -5.84
CA GLU A 215 15.24 -18.76 -5.21
C GLU A 215 15.25 -17.44 -5.99
N THR A 216 14.56 -16.43 -5.48
CA THR A 216 14.35 -15.15 -6.18
C THR A 216 15.66 -14.44 -6.53
N ALA A 217 16.73 -14.64 -5.77
CA ALA A 217 18.02 -13.97 -5.97
C ALA A 217 18.76 -14.38 -7.25
N ILE A 218 18.48 -15.57 -7.78
CA ILE A 218 19.12 -16.09 -9.01
C ILE A 218 18.17 -16.07 -10.21
N GLU A 219 16.92 -15.70 -10.00
CA GLU A 219 15.89 -15.72 -11.04
C GLU A 219 15.93 -14.44 -11.89
N PRO A 220 16.31 -14.53 -13.19
CA PRO A 220 16.56 -13.35 -14.01
C PRO A 220 15.34 -12.43 -14.13
N LYS A 221 14.13 -12.99 -14.16
CA LYS A 221 12.88 -12.24 -14.30
C LYS A 221 12.43 -11.55 -13.02
N PHE A 222 12.97 -11.89 -11.86
CA PHE A 222 12.51 -11.31 -10.59
C PHE A 222 12.70 -9.79 -10.58
N GLN A 223 13.84 -9.31 -11.07
CA GLN A 223 14.12 -7.87 -11.13
C GLN A 223 13.16 -7.14 -12.09
N ASP A 224 12.82 -7.74 -13.23
CA ASP A 224 11.87 -7.16 -14.20
C ASP A 224 10.48 -7.04 -13.58
N HIS A 225 10.00 -8.11 -12.94
CA HIS A 225 8.72 -8.11 -12.21
C HIS A 225 8.73 -7.09 -11.08
N PHE A 226 9.82 -6.97 -10.32
CA PHE A 226 9.96 -6.01 -9.24
C PHE A 226 9.90 -4.56 -9.72
N VAL A 227 10.59 -4.23 -10.82
CA VAL A 227 10.59 -2.88 -11.39
C VAL A 227 9.21 -2.52 -11.94
N ALA A 228 8.56 -3.44 -12.66
CA ALA A 228 7.20 -3.23 -13.16
C ALA A 228 6.17 -3.09 -12.02
N ALA A 229 6.37 -3.82 -10.93
CA ALA A 229 5.56 -3.75 -9.73
C ALA A 229 5.82 -2.51 -8.87
N ASN A 230 6.78 -1.65 -9.19
CA ASN A 230 6.98 -0.40 -8.44
C ASN A 230 5.82 0.59 -8.63
N ALA A 231 5.26 0.64 -9.85
CA ALA A 231 4.10 1.45 -10.16
C ALA A 231 2.85 0.90 -9.44
N ILE A 232 1.88 1.76 -9.11
CA ILE A 232 0.69 1.40 -8.32
C ILE A 232 -0.58 1.45 -9.21
N PRO A 233 -1.28 0.31 -9.43
CA PRO A 233 -1.03 -1.02 -8.85
C PRO A 233 0.15 -1.75 -9.52
N HIS A 234 0.37 -1.55 -10.82
CA HIS A 234 1.47 -2.16 -11.58
C HIS A 234 1.64 -1.42 -12.92
N LYS A 235 2.83 -1.51 -13.55
CA LYS A 235 3.13 -0.78 -14.79
C LYS A 235 2.48 -1.39 -16.04
N THR A 236 2.45 -2.72 -16.12
CA THR A 236 2.02 -3.46 -17.33
C THR A 236 0.84 -4.40 -17.12
N ASP A 237 0.76 -5.11 -15.98
CA ASP A 237 -0.44 -5.87 -15.61
C ASP A 237 -1.70 -4.97 -15.55
N PRO A 238 -2.77 -5.32 -16.29
CA PRO A 238 -3.98 -4.51 -16.38
C PRO A 238 -4.85 -4.47 -15.12
N PHE A 239 -4.80 -5.46 -14.23
CA PHE A 239 -5.70 -5.56 -13.05
C PHE A 239 -7.21 -5.37 -13.37
N PRO A 240 -7.81 -6.16 -14.28
CA PRO A 240 -9.21 -6.02 -14.66
C PRO A 240 -10.22 -6.19 -13.51
N GLU A 241 -9.99 -7.11 -12.56
CA GLU A 241 -10.89 -7.34 -11.43
C GLU A 241 -10.92 -6.10 -10.54
N LEU A 242 -9.76 -5.53 -10.21
CA LEU A 242 -9.67 -4.24 -9.50
C LEU A 242 -10.36 -3.10 -10.27
N ARG A 243 -10.11 -2.96 -11.57
CA ARG A 243 -10.67 -1.87 -12.38
C ARG A 243 -12.19 -1.94 -12.50
N SER A 244 -12.79 -3.12 -12.28
CA SER A 244 -14.24 -3.28 -12.24
C SER A 244 -14.90 -2.70 -10.99
N ILE A 245 -14.14 -2.51 -9.90
CA ILE A 245 -14.64 -2.08 -8.59
C ILE A 245 -14.11 -0.71 -8.14
N VAL A 246 -12.95 -0.29 -8.61
CA VAL A 246 -12.29 0.96 -8.19
C VAL A 246 -11.81 1.73 -9.42
N THR A 247 -12.17 3.02 -9.48
CA THR A 247 -11.58 3.94 -10.45
C THR A 247 -10.28 4.50 -9.88
N LEU A 248 -9.19 4.34 -10.63
CA LEU A 248 -7.88 4.90 -10.27
C LEU A 248 -7.56 6.09 -11.21
N PRO A 249 -7.53 7.34 -10.69
CA PRO A 249 -7.12 8.51 -11.46
C PRO A 249 -5.71 8.35 -12.06
N ASN A 250 -5.35 9.07 -13.11
CA ASN A 250 -3.98 9.02 -13.65
C ASN A 250 -3.35 10.41 -13.75
N PRO A 251 -3.16 11.12 -12.61
CA PRO A 251 -2.45 12.38 -12.60
C PRO A 251 -0.97 12.16 -12.95
N ASN A 252 -0.30 13.21 -13.42
CA ASN A 252 1.15 13.20 -13.62
C ASN A 252 1.75 14.41 -12.89
N PHE A 253 2.40 14.14 -11.76
CA PHE A 253 3.01 15.18 -10.93
C PHE A 253 4.50 15.41 -11.23
N ASN A 254 5.06 14.64 -12.18
CA ASN A 254 6.44 14.78 -12.63
C ASN A 254 6.61 15.80 -13.79
N ALA A 255 5.53 16.49 -14.16
CA ALA A 255 5.51 17.49 -15.24
C ALA A 255 5.98 18.87 -14.73
N GLY A 256 7.24 19.00 -14.30
CA GLY A 256 7.71 20.27 -13.72
C GLY A 256 9.21 20.38 -13.46
N GLY A 257 10.00 20.38 -14.53
CA GLY A 257 11.43 20.75 -14.50
C GLY A 257 11.91 21.41 -15.81
N GLY A 258 10.98 21.95 -16.60
CA GLY A 258 11.31 22.62 -17.85
C GLY A 258 10.31 23.73 -18.11
N ASP A 259 10.68 24.94 -17.70
CA ASP A 259 10.22 26.15 -18.36
C ASP A 259 10.66 26.07 -19.83
N ALA A 260 9.81 25.48 -20.66
CA ALA A 260 9.83 25.73 -22.08
C ALA A 260 8.94 26.94 -22.33
N GLU A 261 9.53 28.13 -22.10
CA GLU A 261 9.19 29.30 -22.90
C GLU A 261 9.10 28.84 -24.35
N ALA A 262 7.89 28.87 -24.91
CA ALA A 262 7.65 28.72 -26.33
C ALA A 262 8.17 29.97 -27.07
N GLY A 263 9.47 30.23 -26.97
CA GLY A 263 10.23 31.20 -27.74
C GLY A 263 10.64 30.57 -29.07
N GLY A 264 9.79 30.71 -30.08
CA GLY A 264 10.09 30.26 -31.44
C GLY A 264 11.40 30.87 -31.97
N ARG A 265 12.44 30.04 -32.12
CA ARG A 265 13.64 30.38 -32.90
C ARG A 265 13.71 29.54 -34.16
N ARG A 266 13.20 30.13 -35.25
CA ARG A 266 13.44 29.73 -36.65
C ARG A 266 14.95 29.52 -36.88
N ARG A 267 15.35 28.26 -37.11
CA ARG A 267 16.69 27.93 -37.60
C ARG A 267 16.78 28.32 -39.08
N ARG A 268 17.37 29.48 -39.38
CA ARG A 268 17.83 29.82 -40.72
C ARG A 268 18.97 28.86 -41.11
N ARG A 269 18.74 28.04 -42.14
CA ARG A 269 19.81 27.39 -42.90
C ARG A 269 20.69 28.48 -43.52
N ARG A 270 22.00 28.43 -43.26
CA ARG A 270 23.00 29.04 -44.14
C ARG A 270 23.84 27.92 -44.73
N ALA A 271 23.89 27.93 -46.06
CA ALA A 271 24.79 27.16 -46.88
C ALA A 271 26.17 27.81 -46.89
N SER A 272 27.20 26.98 -46.84
CA SER A 272 28.51 27.13 -47.49
C SER A 272 29.31 25.87 -47.18
#